data_AF-A0A7K5LM28-F1
#
_entry.id   AF-A0A7K5LM28-F1
#
_cell.length_a   1.000
_cell.length_b   1.000
_cell.length_c   1.000
_cell.angle_alpha   90.00
_cell.angle_beta   90.00
_cell.angle_gamma   90.00
#
_symmetry.space_group_name_H-M   'P 1'
#
loop_
_entity.id
_entity.type
_entity.pdbx_description
1 polymer ?
#
loop_
_entity_poly.entity_id
_entity_poly.type
_entity_poly.pdbx_seq_one_letter_code
_entity_poly.pdbx_strand_id
1 'polypeptide(L)'
;HRRIHTGERPYECPDCGKGFMAAFRDGAALRRHRRIHTGEKPYGCSECGKSFRASSSLVIHRRIHTGEKPYPCSRCAKSFMSSSSLMKHLRVH
;
A
#
# COMPACT_ATOMS: atom_id res chain seq x y z
N HIS A 1 1.38 0.62 21.33
CA HIS A 1 1.55 2.09 21.33
C HIS A 1 2.92 2.57 21.86
N ARG A 2 3.56 1.88 22.82
CA ARG A 2 4.83 2.34 23.46
C ARG A 2 6.15 2.14 22.70
N ARG A 3 6.19 1.36 21.61
CA ARG A 3 7.42 1.12 20.78
C ARG A 3 7.54 2.03 19.54
N ILE A 4 6.59 2.94 19.34
CA ILE A 4 6.58 3.83 18.17
C ILE A 4 7.53 5.03 18.40
N HIS A 5 7.82 5.38 19.66
CA HIS A 5 8.62 6.55 20.04
C HIS A 5 10.12 6.31 20.14
N THR A 6 10.60 5.06 20.22
CA THR A 6 12.04 4.78 20.42
C THR A 6 12.86 4.75 19.13
N GLY A 7 12.21 4.78 17.95
CA GLY A 7 12.91 4.74 16.66
C GLY A 7 13.59 3.40 16.34
N GLU A 8 13.65 2.46 17.28
CA GLU A 8 14.31 1.17 17.10
C GLU A 8 13.64 0.36 15.98
N ARG A 9 14.45 -0.10 15.03
CA ARG A 9 14.06 -0.93 13.89
C ARG A 9 14.83 -2.25 13.93
N PRO A 10 14.46 -3.20 14.81
CA PRO A 10 15.26 -4.41 15.05
C PRO A 10 15.31 -5.38 13.85
N TYR A 11 14.48 -5.15 12.83
CA TYR A 11 14.37 -6.02 11.67
C TYR A 11 14.82 -5.29 10.41
N GLU A 12 15.99 -5.64 9.90
CA GLU A 12 16.53 -5.05 8.67
C GLU A 12 16.35 -5.97 7.48
N CYS A 13 16.11 -5.39 6.30
CA CYS A 13 16.09 -6.14 5.06
C CYS A 13 17.51 -6.38 4.56
N PRO A 14 17.95 -7.63 4.39
CA PRO A 14 19.32 -7.93 3.93
C PRO A 14 19.57 -7.44 2.50
N ASP A 15 18.52 -7.34 1.67
CA ASP A 15 18.62 -6.97 0.27
C ASP A 15 18.80 -5.44 0.06
N CYS A 16 18.43 -4.60 1.05
CA CYS A 16 18.49 -3.13 0.89
C CYS A 16 18.76 -2.32 2.17
N GLY A 17 19.06 -2.98 3.29
CA GLY A 17 19.34 -2.34 4.59
C GLY A 17 18.14 -1.64 5.24
N LYS A 18 16.93 -1.77 4.69
CA LYS A 18 15.77 -1.04 5.20
C LYS A 18 15.30 -1.63 6.53
N GLY A 19 15.35 -0.83 7.60
CA GLY A 19 14.84 -1.21 8.91
C GLY A 19 13.31 -1.16 9.02
N PHE A 20 12.74 -2.11 9.77
CA PHE A 20 11.33 -2.25 10.08
C PHE A 20 11.13 -2.27 11.60
N MET A 21 10.15 -1.51 12.08
CA MET A 21 9.79 -1.53 13.49
C MET A 21 9.12 -2.86 13.83
N ALA A 22 9.50 -3.42 14.97
CA ALA A 22 9.02 -4.68 15.52
C ALA A 22 7.53 -4.67 15.98
N ALA A 23 6.76 -3.63 15.63
CA ALA A 23 5.45 -3.37 16.23
C ALA A 23 4.34 -4.37 15.83
N PHE A 24 4.63 -5.31 14.92
CA PHE A 24 3.79 -6.46 14.63
C PHE A 24 4.61 -7.73 14.89
N ARG A 25 4.01 -8.60 15.70
CA ARG A 25 4.63 -9.61 16.56
C ARG A 25 5.17 -10.83 15.79
N ASP A 26 5.89 -10.66 14.68
CA ASP A 26 6.15 -11.77 13.73
C ASP A 26 7.02 -11.42 12.50
N GLY A 27 7.51 -10.18 12.35
CA GLY A 27 8.28 -9.78 11.17
C GLY A 27 7.45 -9.75 9.88
N ALA A 28 6.12 -9.76 9.97
CA ALA A 28 5.21 -9.72 8.82
C ALA A 28 5.46 -8.51 7.90
N ALA A 29 5.85 -7.36 8.47
CA ALA A 29 6.19 -6.15 7.72
C ALA A 29 7.44 -6.35 6.84
N LEU A 30 8.50 -6.96 7.40
CA LEU A 30 9.71 -7.30 6.66
C LEU A 30 9.42 -8.35 5.59
N ARG A 31 8.64 -9.39 5.92
CA ARG A 31 8.25 -10.44 4.95
C ARG A 31 7.48 -9.87 3.77
N ARG A 32 6.47 -9.02 4.03
CA ARG A 32 5.73 -8.31 2.98
C ARG A 32 6.65 -7.39 2.17
N HIS A 33 7.60 -6.73 2.81
CA HIS A 33 8.58 -5.90 2.11
C HIS A 33 9.43 -6.73 1.16
N ARG A 34 9.93 -7.92 1.56
CA ARG A 34 10.77 -8.75 0.69
C ARG A 34 10.11 -9.13 -0.65
N ARG A 35 8.78 -9.11 -0.74
CA ARG A 35 8.04 -9.26 -2.01
C ARG A 35 8.43 -8.22 -3.07
N ILE A 36 9.01 -7.08 -2.66
CA ILE A 36 9.49 -6.09 -3.63
C ILE A 36 10.72 -6.57 -4.38
N HIS A 37 11.56 -7.36 -3.71
CA HIS A 37 12.82 -7.88 -4.24
C HIS A 37 12.58 -9.17 -5.02
N THR A 38 11.77 -10.07 -4.47
CA THR A 38 11.44 -11.35 -5.14
C THR A 38 10.46 -11.20 -6.30
N GLY A 39 9.73 -10.08 -6.38
CA GLY A 39 8.69 -9.88 -7.38
C GLY A 39 7.38 -10.63 -7.09
N GLU A 40 7.29 -11.35 -5.97
CA GLU A 40 6.10 -12.12 -5.58
C GLU A 40 4.85 -11.24 -5.52
N LYS A 41 3.80 -11.65 -6.24
CA LYS A 41 2.52 -10.95 -6.33
C LYS A 41 1.38 -11.91 -5.99
N PRO A 42 1.13 -12.21 -4.71
CA PRO A 42 0.19 -13.25 -4.31
C PRO A 42 -1.28 -12.85 -4.49
N TYR A 43 -1.58 -11.58 -4.76
CA TYR A 43 -2.96 -11.10 -4.86
C TYR A 43 -3.33 -10.90 -6.33
N GLY A 44 -3.98 -11.88 -6.94
CA GLY A 44 -4.47 -11.84 -8.32
C GLY A 44 -5.86 -11.23 -8.46
N CYS A 45 -6.08 -10.48 -9.53
CA CYS A 45 -7.40 -10.06 -9.98
C CYS A 45 -8.01 -11.15 -10.87
N SER A 46 -9.15 -11.69 -10.47
CA SER A 46 -9.87 -12.70 -11.25
C SER A 46 -10.45 -12.17 -12.57
N GLU A 47 -10.69 -10.86 -12.67
CA GLU A 47 -11.34 -10.23 -13.82
C GLU A 47 -10.37 -9.97 -14.98
N CYS A 48 -9.08 -9.71 -14.69
CA CYS A 48 -8.09 -9.40 -15.74
C CYS A 48 -6.72 -10.08 -15.57
N GLY A 49 -6.57 -11.00 -14.60
CA GLY A 49 -5.33 -11.74 -14.36
C GLY A 49 -4.17 -10.93 -13.78
N LYS A 50 -4.33 -9.63 -13.53
CA LYS A 50 -3.27 -8.79 -12.95
C LYS A 50 -3.03 -9.13 -11.48
N SER A 51 -1.76 -9.27 -11.10
CA SER A 51 -1.37 -9.59 -9.72
C SER A 51 -0.64 -8.45 -9.01
N PHE A 52 -0.81 -8.38 -7.69
CA PHE A 52 -0.32 -7.32 -6.83
C PHE A 52 0.45 -7.88 -5.61
N ARG A 53 1.38 -7.08 -5.08
CA ARG A 53 2.20 -7.42 -3.90
C ARG A 53 1.45 -7.29 -2.56
N ALA A 54 0.39 -6.49 -2.55
CA ALA A 54 -0.43 -6.18 -1.37
C ALA A 54 -1.93 -6.28 -1.70
N SER A 55 -2.72 -6.75 -0.73
CA SER A 55 -4.17 -6.91 -0.87
C SER A 55 -4.90 -5.57 -1.08
N SER A 56 -4.47 -4.51 -0.38
CA SER A 56 -5.03 -3.17 -0.54
C SER A 56 -4.85 -2.64 -1.97
N SER A 57 -3.74 -2.99 -2.64
CA SER A 57 -3.52 -2.64 -4.05
C SER A 57 -4.50 -3.36 -4.97
N LEU A 58 -4.80 -4.65 -4.72
CA LEU A 58 -5.83 -5.38 -5.45
C LEU A 58 -7.22 -4.77 -5.24
N VAL A 59 -7.59 -4.42 -4.00
CA VAL A 59 -8.88 -3.78 -3.69
C VAL A 59 -9.06 -2.47 -4.45
N ILE A 60 -8.05 -1.59 -4.42
CA ILE A 60 -8.08 -0.33 -5.18
C ILE A 60 -8.15 -0.61 -6.69
N HIS A 61 -7.39 -1.61 -7.18
CA HIS A 61 -7.42 -1.99 -8.58
C HIS A 61 -8.80 -2.46 -9.04
N ARG A 62 -9.53 -3.24 -8.23
CA ARG A 62 -10.89 -3.68 -8.56
C ARG A 62 -11.86 -2.54 -8.83
N ARG A 63 -11.63 -1.36 -8.24
CA ARG A 63 -12.43 -0.16 -8.52
C ARG A 63 -12.34 0.30 -9.97
N ILE A 64 -11.29 -0.09 -10.71
CA ILE A 64 -11.17 0.20 -12.15
C ILE A 64 -12.24 -0.56 -12.93
N HIS A 65 -12.56 -1.78 -12.52
CA HIS A 65 -13.59 -2.57 -13.18
C HIS A 65 -15.00 -2.10 -12.84
N THR A 66 -15.23 -1.67 -11.59
CA THR A 66 -16.54 -1.17 -11.16
C THR A 66 -16.77 0.31 -11.48
N GLY A 67 -15.71 1.06 -11.78
CA GLY A 67 -15.75 2.53 -11.92
C GLY A 67 -15.92 3.29 -10.60
N GLU A 68 -15.90 2.61 -9.45
CA GLU A 68 -16.12 3.21 -8.13
C GLU A 68 -15.04 4.27 -7.82
N LYS A 69 -15.47 5.48 -7.45
CA LYS A 69 -14.58 6.59 -7.06
C LYS A 69 -15.02 7.20 -5.73
N PRO A 70 -14.71 6.55 -4.58
CA PRO A 70 -15.23 6.94 -3.27
C PRO A 70 -14.69 8.25 -2.71
N TYR A 71 -13.65 8.81 -3.34
CA TYR A 71 -12.93 9.96 -2.81
C TYR A 71 -13.22 11.20 -3.68
N PRO A 72 -14.33 11.92 -3.43
CA PRO A 72 -14.63 13.17 -4.11
C PRO A 72 -13.68 14.28 -3.68
N CYS A 73 -13.34 15.17 -4.62
CA CYS A 73 -12.64 16.42 -4.33
C CYS A 73 -13.63 17.45 -3.78
N SER A 74 -13.24 18.18 -2.74
CA SER A 74 -14.06 19.25 -2.16
C SER A 74 -13.99 20.57 -2.95
N ARG A 75 -13.00 20.71 -3.85
CA ARG A 75 -12.75 21.94 -4.63
C ARG A 75 -13.23 21.85 -6.09
N CYS A 76 -13.50 20.65 -6.60
CA CYS A 76 -14.01 20.45 -7.96
C CYS A 76 -14.80 19.14 -8.08
N ALA A 77 -15.49 18.93 -9.20
CA ALA A 77 -16.34 17.75 -9.42
C ALA A 77 -15.58 16.42 -9.68
N LYS A 78 -14.25 16.38 -9.49
CA LYS A 78 -13.45 15.17 -9.73
C LYS A 78 -13.51 14.23 -8.52
N SER A 79 -13.66 12.94 -8.79
CA SER A 79 -13.56 11.87 -7.78
C SER A 79 -12.44 10.89 -8.13
N PHE A 80 -11.87 10.25 -7.10
CA PHE A 80 -10.70 9.39 -7.22
C PHE A 80 -10.96 8.00 -6.62
N MET A 81 -10.21 7.00 -7.10
CA MET A 81 -10.29 5.61 -6.64
C MET A 81 -9.55 5.34 -5.32
N SER A 82 -8.67 6.26 -4.90
CA SER A 82 -7.92 6.15 -3.64
C SER A 82 -7.72 7.51 -2.99
N SER A 83 -7.62 7.53 -1.65
CA SER A 83 -7.33 8.74 -0.88
C SER A 83 -5.98 9.34 -1.25
N SER A 84 -4.96 8.51 -1.50
CA SER A 84 -3.64 8.98 -1.91
C SER A 84 -3.69 9.72 -3.25
N SER A 85 -4.50 9.27 -4.21
CA SER A 85 -4.72 9.97 -5.48
C SER A 85 -5.41 11.31 -5.27
N LEU A 86 -6.45 11.37 -4.42
CA LEU A 86 -7.10 12.62 -4.06
C LEU A 86 -6.13 13.61 -3.40
N MET A 87 -5.33 13.16 -2.42
CA MET A 87 -4.36 14.02 -1.75
C MET A 87 -3.31 14.58 -2.71
N LYS A 88 -2.83 13.78 -3.67
CA LYS A 88 -1.92 14.28 -4.71
C LYS A 88 -2.57 15.36 -5.55
N HIS A 89 -3.84 15.16 -5.94
CA HIS A 89 -4.61 16.14 -6.69
C HIS A 89 -4.86 17.43 -5.91
N LEU A 90 -5.17 17.35 -4.62
CA LEU A 90 -5.39 18.52 -3.77
C LEU A 90 -4.15 19.41 -3.62
N ARG A 91 -2.93 18.87 -3.81
CA ARG A 91 -1.68 19.64 -3.76
C ARG A 91 -1.44 20.51 -5.00
N VAL A 92 -2.13 20.24 -6.10
CA VAL A 92 -2.00 21.01 -7.36
C VAL A 92 -3.22 21.90 -7.62
N HIS A 93 -4.11 22.00 -6.63
CA HIS A 93 -5.15 23.02 -6.58
C HIS A 93 -4.60 24.26 -5.89
#